data_AF-A0A7C4KLI7-F1
#
_entry.id   AF-A0A7C4KLI7-F1
#
_cell.length_a   1.000
_cell.length_b   1.000
_cell.length_c   1.000
_cell.angle_alpha   90.00
_cell.angle_beta   90.00
_cell.angle_gamma   90.00
#
_symmetry.space_group_name_H-M   'P 1'
#
loop_
_entity.id
_entity.type
_entity.pdbx_description
1 polymer ?
#
loop_
_entity_poly.entity_id
_entity_poly.type
_entity_poly.pdbx_seq_one_letter_code
_entity_poly.pdbx_strand_id
1 'polypeptide(L)'
;MDADKNMVKTEPPRRKPASAQDIKVTAGPESTLGLEVMAWVEVHKQKLIAAGALVLVVVIAAVIYNHYKAQREMEASEALLALRAPIVGEDRGKTPPADKYLAIADGFAGTTAGRHALLMAGEALFLEGKYDQARTVFQRFMTENPGHPLVAQADLGMAACLEAAGKRKEAIEAYDLVRKRYSLEGAVVSQAKLALGRLYEQEGKHDQAHALYLEMLENMRMGFNTWMMEAQTRLAALEKAHPALKEARLQKMAAASQPPPKPANVITLTNTVAPKAPAPAPAPSASPATAPAPTKK
;
A
#
# COMPACT_ATOMS: atom_id res chain seq x y z
N MET A 1 53.48 -6.25 103.53
CA MET A 1 53.56 -7.71 103.31
C MET A 1 53.39 -7.94 101.82
N ASP A 2 54.43 -7.64 101.05
CA ASP A 2 55.47 -8.58 100.53
C ASP A 2 55.02 -9.12 99.17
N ALA A 3 55.56 -8.57 98.07
CA ALA A 3 56.76 -9.06 97.34
C ALA A 3 56.43 -10.34 96.53
N ASP A 4 56.20 -10.23 95.23
CA ASP A 4 57.22 -10.36 94.17
C ASP A 4 57.70 -11.80 93.96
N LYS A 5 57.39 -12.39 92.79
CA LYS A 5 58.35 -13.19 92.00
C LYS A 5 57.83 -13.65 90.64
N ASN A 6 58.50 -13.13 89.62
CA ASN A 6 58.78 -13.80 88.34
C ASN A 6 59.30 -15.24 88.52
N MET A 7 58.95 -16.16 87.62
CA MET A 7 59.89 -16.79 86.67
C MET A 7 59.29 -17.96 85.86
N VAL A 8 59.47 -17.79 84.55
CA VAL A 8 59.42 -18.70 83.40
C VAL A 8 59.95 -20.13 83.63
N LYS A 9 59.29 -21.15 83.03
CA LYS A 9 59.97 -22.31 82.41
C LYS A 9 59.09 -23.14 81.41
N THR A 10 59.48 -23.07 80.13
CA THR A 10 59.66 -24.16 79.11
C THR A 10 58.47 -24.90 78.44
N GLU A 11 58.29 -24.64 77.12
CA GLU A 11 57.63 -25.43 76.03
C GLU A 11 58.38 -26.75 75.67
N PRO A 12 57.87 -27.76 74.87
CA PRO A 12 57.17 -27.69 73.55
C PRO A 12 56.17 -28.88 73.23
N PRO A 13 55.79 -29.27 71.97
CA PRO A 13 55.17 -28.54 70.85
C PRO A 13 53.79 -29.11 70.35
N ARG A 14 53.02 -28.22 69.70
CA ARG A 14 52.06 -28.37 68.56
C ARG A 14 51.16 -29.62 68.40
N ARG A 15 49.83 -29.37 68.38
CA ARG A 15 48.94 -29.70 67.24
C ARG A 15 47.94 -28.56 67.01
N LYS A 16 47.88 -28.05 65.77
CA LYS A 16 46.88 -27.05 65.34
C LYS A 16 45.48 -27.69 65.39
N PRO A 17 44.43 -27.03 65.92
CA PRO A 17 43.07 -27.51 65.73
C PRO A 17 42.67 -27.33 64.25
N ALA A 18 41.94 -28.32 63.73
CA ALA A 18 41.46 -28.38 62.36
C ALA A 18 40.77 -27.07 61.94
N SER A 19 41.12 -26.59 60.76
CA SER A 19 40.49 -25.46 60.08
C SER A 19 38.97 -25.65 60.03
N ALA A 20 38.25 -24.72 60.66
CA ALA A 20 36.84 -24.51 60.39
C ALA A 20 36.69 -24.38 58.88
N GLN A 21 36.01 -25.35 58.29
CA GLN A 21 35.66 -25.33 56.88
C GLN A 21 35.06 -23.99 56.55
N ASP A 22 35.55 -23.41 55.45
CA ASP A 22 35.04 -22.23 54.80
C ASP A 22 33.52 -22.32 54.63
N ILE A 23 32.76 -21.76 55.57
CA ILE A 23 31.44 -21.22 55.25
C ILE A 23 31.73 -19.88 54.56
N LYS A 24 32.18 -19.95 53.30
CA LYS A 24 31.89 -18.88 52.37
C LYS A 24 30.37 -18.89 52.21
N VAL A 25 29.69 -18.07 53.01
CA VAL A 25 28.40 -17.54 52.62
C VAL A 25 28.68 -16.69 51.39
N THR A 26 28.71 -17.32 50.21
CA THR A 26 28.53 -16.61 48.96
C THR A 26 27.09 -16.12 49.00
N ALA A 27 26.89 -14.92 49.57
CA ALA A 27 25.72 -14.14 49.21
C ALA A 27 25.79 -14.00 47.69
N GLY A 28 24.93 -14.74 46.99
CA GLY A 28 24.75 -14.55 45.56
C GLY A 28 24.33 -13.11 45.29
N PRO A 29 24.30 -12.64 44.02
CA PRO A 29 23.72 -11.36 43.66
C PRO A 29 22.18 -11.43 43.82
N GLU A 30 21.71 -11.69 45.02
CA GLU A 30 20.30 -11.76 45.36
C GLU A 30 19.84 -10.34 45.64
N SER A 31 19.12 -9.79 44.67
CA SER A 31 18.11 -8.74 44.89
C SER A 31 18.59 -7.34 45.30
N THR A 32 19.82 -6.91 44.97
CA THR A 32 20.20 -5.48 45.12
C THR A 32 19.51 -4.59 44.10
N LEU A 33 19.09 -5.14 42.96
CA LEU A 33 18.32 -4.44 41.91
C LEU A 33 17.10 -3.70 42.48
N GLY A 34 16.35 -4.32 43.39
CA GLY A 34 15.18 -3.67 44.00
C GLY A 34 15.56 -2.50 44.90
N LEU A 35 16.65 -2.64 45.66
CA LEU A 35 17.15 -1.59 46.56
C LEU A 35 17.77 -0.43 45.79
N GLU A 36 18.51 -0.71 44.72
CA GLU A 36 19.11 0.29 43.82
C GLU A 36 18.03 1.07 43.06
N VAL A 37 16.99 0.39 42.56
CA VAL A 37 15.84 1.05 41.92
C VAL A 37 15.10 1.95 42.92
N MET A 38 14.86 1.49 44.15
CA MET A 38 14.21 2.30 45.17
C MET A 38 15.03 3.52 45.56
N ALA A 39 16.34 3.37 45.77
CA ALA A 39 17.24 4.48 46.05
C ALA A 39 17.26 5.49 44.89
N TRP A 40 17.26 5.01 43.65
CA TRP A 40 17.19 5.87 42.47
C TRP A 40 15.86 6.63 42.36
N VAL A 41 14.73 5.97 42.62
CA VAL A 41 13.39 6.60 42.66
C VAL A 41 13.33 7.67 43.74
N GLU A 42 13.85 7.40 44.93
CA GLU A 42 13.87 8.36 46.05
C GLU A 42 14.64 9.64 45.67
N VAL A 43 15.78 9.48 44.98
CA VAL A 43 16.61 10.58 44.46
C VAL A 43 15.90 11.35 43.34
N HIS A 44 15.14 10.66 42.48
CA HIS A 44 14.51 11.25 41.29
C HIS A 44 13.01 11.57 41.44
N LYS A 45 12.41 11.38 42.62
CA LYS A 45 10.95 11.45 42.82
C LYS A 45 10.29 12.74 42.34
N GLN A 46 10.93 13.89 42.53
CA GLN A 46 10.39 15.18 42.06
C GLN A 46 10.32 15.24 40.53
N LYS A 47 11.33 14.70 39.83
CA LYS A 47 11.35 14.61 38.37
C LYS A 47 10.33 13.59 37.87
N LEU A 48 10.14 12.47 38.58
CA LEU A 48 9.14 11.45 38.25
C LEU A 48 7.71 11.97 38.45
N ILE A 49 7.44 12.71 39.53
CA ILE A 49 6.15 13.36 39.76
C ILE A 49 5.87 14.41 38.68
N ALA A 50 6.86 15.25 38.35
CA ALA A 50 6.73 16.23 37.27
C ALA A 50 6.47 15.55 35.91
N ALA A 51 7.18 14.46 35.60
CA ALA A 51 6.95 13.67 34.39
C ALA A 51 5.56 13.03 34.38
N GLY A 52 5.12 12.45 35.51
CA GLY A 52 3.79 11.87 35.64
C GLY A 52 2.68 12.91 35.50
N ALA A 53 2.86 14.10 36.07
CA ALA A 53 1.93 15.22 35.91
C ALA A 53 1.86 15.70 34.46
N LEU A 54 3.01 15.80 33.75
CA LEU A 54 3.04 16.14 32.33
C LEU A 54 2.29 15.10 31.49
N VAL A 55 2.51 13.81 31.75
CA VAL A 55 1.80 12.71 31.07
C VAL A 55 0.30 12.81 31.34
N LEU A 56 -0.12 13.07 32.58
CA LEU A 56 -1.53 13.23 32.92
C LEU A 56 -2.18 14.40 32.17
N VAL A 57 -1.49 15.54 32.07
CA VAL A 57 -1.97 16.71 31.30
C VAL A 57 -2.12 16.35 29.81
N VAL A 58 -1.14 15.66 29.23
CA VAL A 58 -1.20 15.21 27.83
C VAL A 58 -2.36 14.23 27.60
N VAL A 59 -2.59 13.31 28.54
CA VAL A 59 -3.72 12.35 28.47
C VAL A 59 -5.05 13.08 28.57
N ILE A 60 -5.21 14.00 29.52
CA ILE A 60 -6.44 14.80 29.66
C ILE A 60 -6.68 15.63 28.40
N ALA A 61 -5.65 16.29 27.87
CA ALA A 61 -5.76 17.05 26.62
C ALA A 61 -6.15 16.14 25.44
N ALA A 62 -5.58 14.94 25.34
CA ALA A 62 -5.94 13.97 24.30
C ALA A 62 -7.39 13.48 24.43
N VAL A 63 -7.87 13.24 25.66
CA VAL A 63 -9.27 12.84 25.91
C VAL A 63 -10.23 13.96 25.53
N ILE A 64 -9.95 15.20 25.95
CA ILE A 64 -10.76 16.38 25.59
C ILE A 64 -10.78 16.57 24.07
N TYR A 65 -9.62 16.49 23.42
CA TYR A 65 -9.50 16.60 21.97
C TYR A 65 -10.29 15.51 21.24
N ASN A 66 -10.18 14.25 21.69
CA ASN A 66 -10.90 13.14 21.06
C ASN A 66 -12.41 13.25 21.28
N HIS A 67 -12.85 13.71 22.46
CA HIS A 67 -14.26 13.98 22.73
C HIS A 67 -14.81 15.10 21.85
N TYR A 68 -14.09 16.21 21.74
CA TYR A 68 -14.47 17.32 20.86
C TYR A 68 -14.52 16.91 19.38
N LYS A 69 -13.50 16.15 18.92
CA LYS A 69 -13.48 15.60 17.56
C LYS A 69 -14.68 14.68 17.31
N ALA A 70 -15.00 13.80 18.25
CA ALA A 70 -16.15 12.90 18.13
C ALA A 70 -17.48 13.66 18.10
N GLN A 71 -17.65 14.70 18.95
CA GLN A 71 -18.84 15.54 18.92
C GLN A 71 -18.99 16.28 17.59
N ARG A 72 -17.92 16.91 17.08
CA ARG A 72 -17.96 17.55 15.76
C ARG A 72 -18.30 16.58 14.64
N GLU A 73 -17.78 15.35 14.70
CA GLU A 73 -18.07 14.32 13.70
C GLU A 73 -19.56 13.90 13.71
N MET A 74 -20.15 13.80 14.90
CA MET A 74 -21.57 13.48 15.07
C MET A 74 -22.47 14.59 14.54
N GLU A 75 -22.22 15.84 14.91
CA GLU A 75 -22.97 17.01 14.42
C GLU A 75 -22.87 17.15 12.90
N ALA A 76 -21.67 16.95 12.34
CA ALA A 76 -21.45 16.99 10.91
C ALA A 76 -22.24 15.88 10.18
N SER A 77 -22.27 14.68 10.76
CA SER A 77 -23.01 13.53 10.22
C SER A 77 -24.51 13.77 10.26
N GLU A 78 -25.03 14.34 11.35
CA GLU A 78 -26.43 14.72 11.48
C GLU A 78 -26.82 15.78 10.45
N ALA A 79 -26.03 16.85 10.33
CA ALA A 79 -26.26 17.90 9.34
C ALA A 79 -26.29 17.35 7.91
N LEU A 80 -25.37 16.42 7.60
CA LEU A 80 -25.33 15.79 6.28
C LEU A 80 -26.54 14.89 6.03
N LEU A 81 -26.95 14.12 7.03
CA LEU A 81 -28.13 13.26 6.96
C LEU A 81 -29.43 14.06 6.81
N ALA A 82 -29.50 15.26 7.39
CA ALA A 82 -30.64 16.16 7.22
C ALA A 82 -30.83 16.62 5.77
N LEU A 83 -29.78 16.57 4.94
CA LEU A 83 -29.86 16.83 3.50
C LEU A 83 -30.19 15.57 2.68
N ARG A 84 -30.44 14.42 3.29
CA ARG A 84 -30.78 13.20 2.53
C ARG A 84 -32.02 13.44 1.68
N ALA A 85 -31.91 13.18 0.38
CA ALA A 85 -33.04 13.27 -0.54
C ALA A 85 -34.21 12.40 -0.04
N PRO A 86 -35.45 12.94 -0.02
CA PRO A 86 -36.60 12.22 0.49
C PRO A 86 -36.84 10.95 -0.33
N ILE A 87 -37.08 9.83 0.36
CA ILE A 87 -37.30 8.51 -0.28
C ILE A 87 -38.73 8.43 -0.86
N VAL A 88 -39.65 9.22 -0.30
CA VAL A 88 -41.08 9.23 -0.61
C VAL A 88 -41.53 10.68 -0.75
N GLY A 89 -42.49 10.95 -1.64
CA GLY A 89 -43.04 12.29 -1.88
C GLY A 89 -42.66 12.86 -3.25
N GLU A 90 -43.18 14.06 -3.55
CA GLU A 90 -42.98 14.74 -4.84
C GLU A 90 -41.52 15.10 -5.13
N ASP A 91 -40.72 15.29 -4.08
CA ASP A 91 -39.29 15.59 -4.19
C ASP A 91 -38.41 14.33 -4.23
N ARG A 92 -39.01 13.14 -4.38
CA ARG A 92 -38.26 11.89 -4.45
C ARG A 92 -37.24 11.95 -5.58
N GLY A 93 -35.98 11.74 -5.22
CA GLY A 93 -34.85 11.73 -6.16
C GLY A 93 -34.35 13.11 -6.56
N LYS A 94 -34.90 14.21 -6.02
CA LYS A 94 -34.29 15.53 -6.17
C LYS A 94 -33.06 15.64 -5.27
N THR A 95 -31.92 15.95 -5.87
CA THR A 95 -30.69 16.25 -5.14
C THR A 95 -30.82 17.63 -4.49
N PRO A 96 -30.44 17.80 -3.22
CA PRO A 96 -30.33 19.13 -2.61
C PRO A 96 -29.37 20.03 -3.40
N PRO A 97 -29.59 21.35 -3.36
CA PRO A 97 -28.73 22.29 -4.06
C PRO A 97 -27.32 22.30 -3.47
N ALA A 98 -26.34 22.57 -4.32
CA ALA A 98 -24.93 22.53 -3.95
C ALA A 98 -24.56 23.41 -2.75
N ASP A 99 -25.17 24.58 -2.61
CA ASP A 99 -24.88 25.54 -1.55
C ASP A 99 -25.12 24.96 -0.14
N LYS A 100 -26.07 24.03 -0.01
CA LYS A 100 -26.35 23.35 1.27
C LYS A 100 -25.23 22.40 1.66
N TYR A 101 -24.69 21.67 0.68
CA TYR A 101 -23.54 20.80 0.89
C TYR A 101 -22.26 21.61 1.16
N LEU A 102 -22.04 22.71 0.45
CA LEU A 102 -20.91 23.61 0.69
C LEU A 102 -20.93 24.19 2.10
N ALA A 103 -22.10 24.62 2.60
CA ALA A 103 -22.24 25.12 3.96
C ALA A 103 -21.83 24.08 5.02
N ILE A 104 -22.17 22.80 4.82
CA ILE A 104 -21.74 21.71 5.71
C ILE A 104 -20.24 21.46 5.59
N ALA A 105 -19.72 21.43 4.36
CA ALA A 105 -18.29 21.24 4.13
C ALA A 105 -17.45 22.32 4.82
N ASP A 106 -17.89 23.59 4.75
CA ASP A 106 -17.21 24.73 5.36
C ASP A 106 -17.35 24.75 6.88
N GLY A 107 -18.55 24.49 7.41
CA GLY A 107 -18.80 24.46 8.86
C GLY A 107 -18.14 23.28 9.58
N PHE A 108 -18.00 22.15 8.88
CA PHE A 108 -17.46 20.91 9.43
C PHE A 108 -16.17 20.44 8.73
N ALA A 109 -15.33 21.39 8.29
CA ALA A 109 -14.05 21.10 7.69
C ALA A 109 -13.18 20.19 8.58
N GLY A 110 -12.58 19.16 7.96
CA GLY A 110 -11.75 18.16 8.63
C GLY A 110 -12.50 16.94 9.20
N THR A 111 -13.83 16.95 9.22
CA THR A 111 -14.67 15.78 9.53
C THR A 111 -14.86 14.89 8.30
N THR A 112 -15.24 13.63 8.48
CA THR A 112 -15.58 12.71 7.36
C THR A 112 -16.84 13.17 6.65
N ALA A 113 -17.85 13.61 7.41
CA ALA A 113 -19.09 14.13 6.86
C ALA A 113 -18.86 15.44 6.07
N GLY A 114 -18.05 16.38 6.56
CA GLY A 114 -17.70 17.59 5.83
C GLY A 114 -16.97 17.30 4.51
N ARG A 115 -16.02 16.34 4.52
CA ARG A 115 -15.39 15.83 3.29
C ARG A 115 -16.41 15.27 2.31
N HIS A 116 -17.32 14.43 2.78
CA HIS A 116 -18.33 13.82 1.93
C HIS A 116 -19.32 14.87 1.39
N ALA A 117 -19.68 15.86 2.20
CA ALA A 117 -20.48 17.01 1.78
C ALA A 117 -19.78 17.78 0.64
N LEU A 118 -18.47 18.00 0.73
CA LEU A 118 -17.73 18.69 -0.32
C LEU A 118 -17.75 17.92 -1.66
N LEU A 119 -17.69 16.58 -1.61
CA LEU A 119 -17.83 15.74 -2.81
C LEU A 119 -19.25 15.84 -3.39
N MET A 120 -20.28 15.73 -2.53
CA MET A 120 -21.69 15.87 -2.94
C MET A 120 -22.01 17.27 -3.46
N ALA A 121 -21.35 18.32 -2.98
CA ALA A 121 -21.46 19.67 -3.54
C ALA A 121 -20.99 19.72 -5.00
N GLY A 122 -19.85 19.08 -5.30
CA GLY A 122 -19.35 18.96 -6.67
C GLY A 122 -20.33 18.21 -7.58
N GLU A 123 -20.90 17.11 -7.09
CA GLU A 123 -21.91 16.33 -7.81
C GLU A 123 -23.21 17.12 -8.03
N ALA A 124 -23.68 17.86 -7.02
CA ALA A 124 -24.85 18.73 -7.15
C ALA A 124 -24.61 19.83 -8.18
N LEU A 125 -23.46 20.51 -8.15
CA LEU A 125 -23.09 21.50 -9.17
C LEU A 125 -23.03 20.91 -10.58
N PHE A 126 -22.55 19.68 -10.71
CA PHE A 126 -22.55 18.96 -11.98
C PHE A 126 -23.98 18.73 -12.49
N LEU A 127 -24.89 18.28 -11.62
CA LEU A 127 -26.31 18.07 -11.96
C LEU A 127 -27.04 19.39 -12.27
N GLU A 128 -26.63 20.50 -11.64
CA GLU A 128 -27.09 21.86 -11.95
C GLU A 128 -26.50 22.42 -13.26
N GLY A 129 -25.61 21.69 -13.94
CA GLY A 129 -24.95 22.14 -15.18
C GLY A 129 -23.81 23.16 -14.96
N LYS A 130 -23.43 23.43 -13.70
CA LYS A 130 -22.38 24.37 -13.32
C LYS A 130 -21.01 23.69 -13.34
N TYR A 131 -20.59 23.19 -14.51
CA TYR A 131 -19.41 22.31 -14.65
C TYR A 131 -18.09 22.94 -14.17
N ASP A 132 -17.85 24.22 -14.45
CA ASP A 132 -16.61 24.86 -14.00
C ASP A 132 -16.58 25.04 -12.47
N GLN A 133 -17.71 25.37 -11.85
CA GLN A 133 -17.81 25.45 -10.39
C GLN A 133 -17.65 24.06 -9.75
N ALA A 134 -18.27 23.03 -10.33
CA ALA A 134 -18.10 21.65 -9.89
C ALA A 134 -16.62 21.22 -9.92
N ARG A 135 -15.89 21.55 -10.99
CA ARG A 135 -14.45 21.29 -11.09
C ARG A 135 -13.66 22.00 -10.00
N THR A 136 -13.97 23.26 -9.70
CA THR A 136 -13.32 23.99 -8.59
C THR A 136 -13.56 23.29 -7.25
N VAL A 137 -14.77 22.80 -7.00
CA VAL A 137 -15.12 22.07 -5.77
C VAL A 137 -14.40 20.72 -5.68
N PHE A 138 -14.37 19.95 -6.76
CA PHE A 138 -13.60 18.69 -6.80
C PHE A 138 -12.10 18.94 -6.61
N GLN A 139 -11.54 19.99 -7.23
CA GLN A 139 -10.15 20.38 -7.03
C GLN A 139 -9.87 20.74 -5.57
N ARG A 140 -10.76 21.52 -4.95
CA ARG A 140 -10.69 21.86 -3.52
C ARG A 140 -10.67 20.61 -2.65
N PHE A 141 -11.55 19.64 -2.93
CA PHE A 141 -11.59 18.36 -2.21
C PHE A 141 -10.23 17.66 -2.21
N MET A 142 -9.58 17.58 -3.38
CA MET A 142 -8.28 16.92 -3.53
C MET A 142 -7.15 17.67 -2.83
N THR A 143 -7.16 19.01 -2.87
CA THR A 143 -6.16 19.84 -2.20
C THR A 143 -6.28 19.76 -0.68
N GLU A 144 -7.49 19.75 -0.13
CA GLU A 144 -7.72 19.68 1.31
C GLU A 144 -7.57 18.26 1.87
N ASN A 145 -7.71 17.23 1.03
CA ASN A 145 -7.73 15.83 1.46
C ASN A 145 -6.77 14.96 0.65
N PRO A 146 -5.46 15.29 0.63
CA PRO A 146 -4.48 14.51 -0.13
C PRO A 146 -4.44 13.06 0.37
N GLY A 147 -4.53 12.11 -0.57
CA GLY A 147 -4.51 10.67 -0.26
C GLY A 147 -5.82 10.11 0.30
N HIS A 148 -6.89 10.89 0.39
CA HIS A 148 -8.19 10.38 0.83
C HIS A 148 -8.75 9.38 -0.21
N PRO A 149 -9.42 8.28 0.20
CA PRO A 149 -9.92 7.26 -0.73
C PRO A 149 -10.86 7.79 -1.83
N LEU A 150 -11.60 8.87 -1.53
CA LEU A 150 -12.51 9.52 -2.48
C LEU A 150 -11.85 10.50 -3.46
N VAL A 151 -10.52 10.69 -3.40
CA VAL A 151 -9.81 11.55 -4.36
C VAL A 151 -9.97 11.02 -5.80
N ALA A 152 -10.04 9.69 -5.95
CA ALA A 152 -10.32 9.07 -7.24
C ALA A 152 -11.71 9.46 -7.78
N GLN A 153 -12.72 9.54 -6.91
CA GLN A 153 -14.08 9.97 -7.26
C GLN A 153 -14.10 11.44 -7.68
N ALA A 154 -13.32 12.31 -7.02
CA ALA A 154 -13.21 13.71 -7.39
C ALA A 154 -12.52 13.91 -8.76
N ASP A 155 -11.42 13.20 -9.03
CA ASP A 155 -10.76 13.23 -10.36
C ASP A 155 -11.72 12.74 -11.46
N LEU A 156 -12.49 11.69 -11.20
CA LEU A 156 -13.53 11.21 -12.11
C LEU A 156 -14.63 12.26 -12.34
N GLY A 157 -15.08 12.93 -11.27
CA GLY A 157 -16.03 14.03 -11.35
C GLY A 157 -15.53 15.19 -12.21
N MET A 158 -14.25 15.53 -12.11
CA MET A 158 -13.64 16.55 -12.98
C MET A 158 -13.63 16.13 -14.45
N ALA A 159 -13.31 14.87 -14.75
CA ALA A 159 -13.36 14.33 -16.11
C ALA A 159 -14.79 14.36 -16.67
N ALA A 160 -15.79 13.98 -15.86
CA ALA A 160 -17.19 14.06 -16.22
C ALA A 160 -17.65 15.50 -16.49
N CYS A 161 -17.20 16.47 -15.68
CA CYS A 161 -17.48 17.89 -15.92
C CYS A 161 -16.92 18.37 -17.26
N LEU A 162 -15.71 17.94 -17.63
CA LEU A 162 -15.11 18.27 -18.93
C LEU A 162 -15.91 17.66 -20.10
N GLU A 163 -16.33 16.41 -19.94
CA GLU A 163 -17.18 15.73 -20.93
C GLU A 163 -18.51 16.45 -21.12
N ALA A 164 -19.20 16.77 -20.02
CA ALA A 164 -20.49 17.45 -20.05
C ALA A 164 -20.39 18.90 -20.55
N ALA A 165 -19.25 19.57 -20.33
CA ALA A 165 -18.95 20.88 -20.91
C ALA A 165 -18.59 20.83 -22.41
N GLY A 166 -18.61 19.65 -23.04
CA GLY A 166 -18.27 19.47 -24.45
C GLY A 166 -16.76 19.55 -24.75
N LYS A 167 -15.90 19.64 -23.72
CA LYS A 167 -14.44 19.72 -23.84
C LYS A 167 -13.85 18.33 -24.05
N ARG A 168 -14.21 17.72 -25.17
CA ARG A 168 -14.00 16.30 -25.45
C ARG A 168 -12.54 15.84 -25.33
N LYS A 169 -11.59 16.60 -25.89
CA LYS A 169 -10.16 16.26 -25.84
C LYS A 169 -9.64 16.26 -24.40
N GLU A 170 -9.98 17.31 -23.63
CA GLU A 170 -9.61 17.41 -22.22
C GLU A 170 -10.27 16.30 -21.39
N ALA A 171 -11.51 15.92 -21.71
CA ALA A 171 -12.20 14.81 -21.04
C ALA A 171 -11.50 13.47 -21.27
N ILE A 172 -11.07 13.18 -22.50
CA ILE A 172 -10.28 11.98 -22.84
C ILE A 172 -9.00 11.92 -22.02
N GLU A 173 -8.26 13.03 -21.95
CA GLU A 173 -7.02 13.13 -21.16
C GLU A 173 -7.29 12.92 -19.67
N ALA A 174 -8.35 13.53 -19.13
CA ALA A 174 -8.73 13.41 -17.72
C ALA A 174 -9.15 11.98 -17.35
N TYR A 175 -9.96 11.31 -18.17
CA TYR A 175 -10.34 9.90 -17.92
C TYR A 175 -9.15 8.95 -18.04
N ASP A 176 -8.25 9.18 -19.00
CA ASP A 176 -7.03 8.39 -19.13
C ASP A 176 -6.08 8.59 -17.94
N LEU A 177 -6.01 9.81 -17.38
CA LEU A 177 -5.29 10.07 -16.14
C LEU A 177 -5.87 9.28 -14.97
N VAL A 178 -7.20 9.28 -14.80
CA VAL A 178 -7.88 8.47 -13.76
C VAL A 178 -7.51 6.99 -13.91
N ARG A 179 -7.58 6.46 -15.14
CA ARG A 179 -7.23 5.06 -15.45
C ARG A 179 -5.79 4.71 -15.09
N LYS A 180 -4.84 5.63 -15.32
CA LYS A 180 -3.41 5.43 -15.05
C LYS A 180 -3.03 5.63 -13.59
N ARG A 181 -3.71 6.54 -12.89
CA ARG A 181 -3.37 6.97 -11.53
C ARG A 181 -3.88 6.02 -10.46
N TYR A 182 -5.03 5.37 -10.70
CA TYR A 182 -5.71 4.54 -9.71
C TYR A 182 -5.67 3.06 -10.08
N SER A 183 -5.81 2.20 -9.07
CA SER A 183 -5.81 0.75 -9.27
C SER A 183 -6.93 0.33 -10.22
N LEU A 184 -6.60 -0.62 -11.11
CA LEU A 184 -7.44 -1.11 -12.21
C LEU A 184 -8.75 -1.76 -11.75
N GLU A 185 -8.88 -2.08 -10.46
CA GLU A 185 -9.97 -2.87 -9.87
C GLU A 185 -11.09 -2.00 -9.25
N GLY A 186 -10.88 -0.68 -9.15
CA GLY A 186 -11.88 0.22 -8.57
C GLY A 186 -13.08 0.48 -9.49
N ALA A 187 -14.28 0.61 -8.91
CA ALA A 187 -15.48 1.04 -9.63
C ALA A 187 -15.28 2.37 -10.37
N VAL A 188 -14.50 3.29 -9.78
CA VAL A 188 -14.10 4.58 -10.37
C VAL A 188 -13.33 4.38 -11.68
N VAL A 189 -12.33 3.48 -11.70
CA VAL A 189 -11.54 3.20 -12.90
C VAL A 189 -12.38 2.51 -13.97
N SER A 190 -13.28 1.60 -13.56
CA SER A 190 -14.23 0.97 -14.48
C SER A 190 -15.14 2.01 -15.14
N GLN A 191 -15.63 2.99 -14.38
CA GLN A 191 -16.42 4.09 -14.90
C GLN A 191 -15.63 4.98 -15.87
N ALA A 192 -14.39 5.34 -15.51
CA ALA A 192 -13.51 6.13 -16.38
C ALA A 192 -13.20 5.42 -17.70
N LYS A 193 -12.90 4.11 -17.65
CA LYS A 193 -12.64 3.29 -18.84
C LYS A 193 -13.87 3.21 -19.74
N LEU A 194 -15.05 3.01 -19.17
CA LEU A 194 -16.30 2.99 -19.93
C LEU A 194 -16.54 4.33 -20.64
N ALA A 195 -16.42 5.45 -19.91
CA ALA A 195 -16.58 6.79 -20.47
C ALA A 195 -15.55 7.04 -21.59
N LEU A 196 -14.27 6.73 -21.34
CA LEU A 196 -13.20 6.84 -22.33
C LEU A 196 -13.46 6.00 -23.59
N GLY A 197 -13.93 4.76 -23.44
CA GLY A 197 -14.33 3.91 -24.56
C GLY A 197 -15.46 4.54 -25.38
N ARG A 198 -16.48 5.11 -24.73
CA ARG A 198 -17.57 5.83 -25.42
C ARG A 198 -17.04 7.04 -26.16
N LEU A 199 -16.07 7.74 -25.58
CA LEU A 199 -15.42 8.87 -26.24
C LEU A 199 -14.59 8.41 -27.45
N TYR A 200 -13.95 7.25 -27.41
CA TYR A 200 -13.28 6.72 -28.60
C TYR A 200 -14.25 6.26 -29.67
N GLU A 201 -15.39 5.65 -29.31
CA GLU A 201 -16.44 5.29 -30.26
C GLU A 201 -16.92 6.51 -31.06
N GLN A 202 -17.26 7.63 -30.39
CA GLN A 202 -17.77 8.80 -31.12
C GLN A 202 -16.67 9.59 -31.86
N GLU A 203 -15.38 9.29 -31.62
CA GLU A 203 -14.26 9.76 -32.46
C GLU A 203 -13.93 8.80 -33.63
N GLY A 204 -14.65 7.69 -33.79
CA GLY A 204 -14.38 6.67 -34.80
C GLY A 204 -13.17 5.80 -34.51
N LYS A 205 -12.59 5.90 -33.30
CA LYS A 205 -11.41 5.14 -32.87
C LYS A 205 -11.83 3.77 -32.31
N HIS A 206 -12.48 2.97 -33.16
CA HIS A 206 -13.11 1.71 -32.76
C HIS A 206 -12.11 0.68 -32.21
N ASP A 207 -10.88 0.63 -32.73
CA ASP A 207 -9.81 -0.25 -32.21
C ASP A 207 -9.50 0.06 -30.73
N GLN A 208 -9.40 1.35 -30.38
CA GLN A 208 -9.08 1.78 -29.03
C GLN A 208 -10.24 1.52 -28.06
N ALA A 209 -11.47 1.77 -28.49
CA ALA A 209 -12.67 1.46 -27.71
C ALA A 209 -12.78 -0.05 -27.45
N HIS A 210 -12.56 -0.88 -28.48
CA HIS A 210 -12.59 -2.33 -28.39
C HIS A 210 -11.57 -2.88 -27.38
N ALA A 211 -10.32 -2.41 -27.47
CA ALA A 211 -9.26 -2.80 -26.54
C ALA A 211 -9.59 -2.43 -25.08
N LEU A 212 -10.15 -1.24 -24.85
CA LEU A 212 -10.56 -0.78 -23.52
C LEU A 212 -11.67 -1.64 -22.92
N TYR A 213 -12.69 -1.98 -23.70
CA TYR A 213 -13.78 -2.84 -23.21
C TYR A 213 -13.31 -4.27 -22.94
N LEU A 214 -12.39 -4.81 -23.75
CA LEU A 214 -11.77 -6.10 -23.43
C LEU A 214 -10.97 -6.04 -22.13
N GLU A 215 -10.15 -5.01 -21.92
CA GLU A 215 -9.38 -4.84 -20.70
C GLU A 215 -10.30 -4.80 -19.45
N MET A 216 -11.49 -4.20 -19.56
CA MET A 216 -12.48 -4.20 -18.48
C MET A 216 -13.04 -5.61 -18.19
N LEU A 217 -13.22 -6.45 -19.22
CA LEU A 217 -13.82 -7.79 -19.08
C LEU A 217 -12.79 -8.88 -18.76
N GLU A 218 -11.54 -8.74 -19.15
CA GLU A 218 -10.47 -9.67 -18.78
C GLU A 218 -10.24 -9.68 -17.26
N ASN A 219 -10.43 -8.53 -16.62
CA ASN A 219 -10.34 -8.38 -15.17
C ASN A 219 -11.63 -8.82 -14.42
N MET A 220 -12.68 -9.25 -15.13
CA MET A 220 -13.97 -9.66 -14.55
C MET A 220 -13.85 -10.81 -13.55
N ARG A 221 -12.79 -11.62 -13.64
CA ARG A 221 -12.48 -12.68 -12.66
C ARG A 221 -12.29 -12.16 -11.22
N MET A 222 -12.04 -10.86 -11.05
CA MET A 222 -11.71 -10.24 -9.76
C MET A 222 -12.86 -9.43 -9.15
N GLY A 223 -13.99 -9.27 -9.86
CA GLY A 223 -15.18 -8.60 -9.32
C GLY A 223 -16.07 -8.00 -10.41
N PHE A 224 -17.38 -8.24 -10.32
CA PHE A 224 -18.38 -7.71 -11.24
C PHE A 224 -18.88 -6.34 -10.80
N ASN A 225 -19.05 -5.39 -11.73
CA ASN A 225 -19.71 -4.11 -11.46
C ASN A 225 -20.62 -3.67 -12.63
N THR A 226 -21.53 -2.72 -12.37
CA THR A 226 -22.54 -2.26 -13.33
C THR A 226 -21.93 -1.72 -14.64
N TRP A 227 -20.76 -1.06 -14.57
CA TRP A 227 -20.09 -0.50 -15.74
C TRP A 227 -19.54 -1.58 -16.68
N MET A 228 -19.17 -2.76 -16.15
CA MET A 228 -18.75 -3.89 -16.98
C MET A 228 -19.88 -4.45 -17.84
N MET A 229 -21.13 -4.41 -17.39
CA MET A 229 -22.27 -4.85 -18.21
C MET A 229 -22.50 -3.93 -19.40
N GLU A 230 -22.40 -2.62 -19.19
CA GLU A 230 -22.48 -1.67 -20.30
C GLU A 230 -21.29 -1.88 -21.26
N ALA A 231 -20.08 -2.08 -20.74
CA ALA A 231 -18.89 -2.37 -21.55
C ALA A 231 -19.08 -3.65 -22.39
N GLN A 232 -19.63 -4.73 -21.82
CA GLN A 232 -19.92 -5.97 -22.54
C GLN A 232 -20.92 -5.76 -23.68
N THR A 233 -21.99 -5.01 -23.40
CA THR A 233 -23.03 -4.70 -24.39
C THR A 233 -22.46 -3.87 -25.54
N ARG A 234 -21.66 -2.85 -25.22
CA ARG A 234 -21.00 -2.00 -26.20
C ARG A 234 -19.96 -2.77 -27.02
N LEU A 235 -19.15 -3.61 -26.39
CA LEU A 235 -18.20 -4.47 -27.08
C LEU A 235 -18.90 -5.37 -28.11
N ALA A 236 -20.02 -6.00 -27.72
CA ALA A 236 -20.79 -6.85 -28.64
C ALA A 236 -21.38 -6.05 -29.81
N ALA A 237 -21.89 -4.84 -29.56
CA ALA A 237 -22.37 -3.95 -30.61
C ALA A 237 -21.24 -3.52 -31.56
N LEU A 238 -20.07 -3.20 -31.01
CA LEU A 238 -18.88 -2.80 -31.76
C LEU A 238 -18.35 -3.94 -32.63
N GLU A 239 -18.28 -5.16 -32.10
CA GLU A 239 -17.88 -6.37 -32.87
C GLU A 239 -18.90 -6.73 -33.95
N LYS A 240 -20.19 -6.48 -33.72
CA LYS A 240 -21.22 -6.67 -34.74
C LYS A 240 -21.10 -5.66 -35.87
N ALA A 241 -20.80 -4.40 -35.56
CA ALA A 241 -20.60 -3.34 -36.54
C ALA A 241 -19.26 -3.48 -37.30
N HIS A 242 -18.23 -4.01 -36.63
CA HIS A 242 -16.88 -4.18 -37.17
C HIS A 242 -16.38 -5.62 -36.96
N PRO A 243 -16.80 -6.59 -37.81
CA PRO A 243 -16.44 -8.00 -37.65
C PRO A 243 -14.93 -8.28 -37.60
N ALA A 244 -14.12 -7.45 -38.27
CA ALA A 244 -12.66 -7.54 -38.24
C ALA A 244 -12.07 -7.43 -36.82
N LEU A 245 -12.69 -6.64 -35.93
CA LEU A 245 -12.23 -6.51 -34.53
C LEU A 245 -12.42 -7.82 -33.75
N LYS A 246 -13.56 -8.49 -34.00
CA LYS A 246 -13.85 -9.80 -33.42
C LYS A 246 -12.87 -10.85 -33.93
N GLU A 247 -12.62 -10.89 -35.24
CA GLU A 247 -11.67 -11.82 -35.85
C GLU A 247 -10.26 -11.63 -35.29
N ALA A 248 -9.79 -10.38 -35.20
CA ALA A 248 -8.49 -10.05 -34.62
C ALA A 248 -8.37 -10.51 -33.16
N ARG A 249 -9.42 -10.33 -32.35
CA ARG A 249 -9.45 -10.86 -30.98
C ARG A 249 -9.37 -12.37 -30.93
N LEU A 250 -10.17 -13.06 -31.74
CA LEU A 250 -10.18 -14.53 -31.79
C LEU A 250 -8.82 -15.09 -32.22
N GLN A 251 -8.17 -14.47 -33.20
CA GLN A 251 -6.81 -14.83 -33.61
C GLN A 251 -5.81 -14.64 -32.47
N LYS A 252 -5.86 -13.51 -31.76
CA LYS A 252 -4.99 -13.23 -30.61
C LYS A 252 -5.20 -14.23 -29.48
N MET A 253 -6.44 -14.59 -29.17
CA MET A 253 -6.78 -15.60 -28.15
C MET A 253 -6.30 -17.01 -28.54
N ALA A 254 -6.44 -17.37 -29.82
CA ALA A 254 -5.95 -18.64 -30.35
C ALA A 254 -4.41 -18.72 -30.27
N ALA A 255 -3.70 -17.65 -30.64
CA ALA A 255 -2.25 -17.58 -30.55
C ALA A 255 -1.74 -17.68 -29.10
N ALA A 256 -2.43 -17.04 -28.14
CA ALA A 256 -2.08 -17.11 -26.72
C ALA A 256 -2.28 -18.51 -26.10
N SER A 257 -3.09 -19.37 -26.74
CA SER A 257 -3.39 -20.73 -26.27
C SER A 257 -2.45 -21.80 -26.86
N GLN A 258 -1.61 -21.46 -27.84
CA GLN A 258 -0.64 -22.40 -28.42
C GLN A 258 0.60 -22.52 -27.52
N PRO A 259 1.13 -23.74 -27.30
CA PRO A 259 2.38 -23.92 -26.56
C PRO A 259 3.51 -23.19 -27.31
N PRO A 260 4.49 -22.61 -26.59
CA PRO A 260 5.61 -21.94 -27.22
C PRO A 260 6.27 -22.88 -28.23
N PRO A 261 6.68 -22.38 -29.41
CA PRO A 261 7.31 -23.22 -30.42
C PRO A 261 8.50 -23.95 -29.78
N LYS A 262 8.52 -25.28 -29.87
CA LYS A 262 9.63 -26.09 -29.37
C LYS A 262 10.91 -25.53 -29.99
N PRO A 263 11.97 -25.26 -29.20
CA PRO A 263 13.24 -24.83 -29.77
C PRO A 263 13.71 -25.91 -30.74
N ALA A 264 13.78 -25.55 -32.02
CA ALA A 264 14.30 -26.40 -33.07
C ALA A 264 15.81 -26.50 -32.88
N ASN A 265 16.25 -27.36 -31.96
CA ASN A 265 17.59 -27.93 -31.86
C ASN A 265 17.62 -29.00 -30.76
N VAL A 266 17.08 -30.17 -31.07
CA VAL A 266 17.53 -31.42 -30.44
C VAL A 266 18.39 -32.11 -31.49
N ILE A 267 19.71 -31.95 -31.38
CA ILE A 267 20.65 -32.79 -32.12
C ILE A 267 20.50 -34.18 -31.52
N THR A 268 19.72 -35.04 -32.15
CA THR A 268 19.64 -36.46 -31.81
C THR A 268 20.96 -37.10 -32.25
N LEU A 269 21.91 -37.24 -31.33
CA LEU A 269 23.11 -38.05 -31.54
C LEU A 269 22.70 -39.54 -31.53
N THR A 270 22.35 -40.09 -32.69
CA THR A 270 22.25 -41.54 -32.85
C THR A 270 23.66 -42.12 -32.89
N ASN A 271 24.06 -42.76 -31.80
CA ASN A 271 25.28 -43.54 -31.70
C ASN A 271 25.08 -44.87 -32.45
N THR A 272 25.75 -45.07 -33.58
CA THR A 272 25.80 -46.36 -34.29
C THR A 272 27.24 -46.89 -34.26
N VAL A 273 27.40 -48.02 -33.59
CA VAL A 273 28.65 -48.78 -33.42
C VAL A 273 28.83 -49.75 -34.59
N ALA A 274 30.04 -49.84 -35.18
CA ALA A 274 30.59 -51.02 -35.88
C ALA A 274 32.11 -50.83 -36.26
N PRO A 275 32.90 -51.91 -36.48
CA PRO A 275 34.24 -52.07 -35.84
C PRO A 275 35.46 -52.41 -36.74
N LYS A 276 36.66 -52.40 -36.09
CA LYS A 276 37.88 -53.25 -36.27
C LYS A 276 39.08 -52.77 -37.14
N ALA A 277 40.27 -52.87 -36.54
CA ALA A 277 41.65 -52.45 -36.91
C ALA A 277 42.41 -53.48 -37.82
N PRO A 278 43.74 -53.42 -38.18
CA PRO A 278 44.92 -53.00 -37.37
C PRO A 278 46.14 -52.31 -38.09
N ALA A 279 47.16 -51.96 -37.29
CA ALA A 279 48.42 -51.23 -37.58
C ALA A 279 49.53 -52.04 -38.31
N PRO A 280 50.69 -51.42 -38.65
CA PRO A 280 51.87 -51.49 -37.75
C PRO A 280 52.82 -50.24 -37.71
N ALA A 281 53.66 -50.19 -36.67
CA ALA A 281 54.78 -49.26 -36.39
C ALA A 281 56.12 -49.74 -37.06
N PRO A 282 57.35 -49.20 -36.85
CA PRO A 282 57.88 -48.19 -35.89
C PRO A 282 58.86 -47.12 -36.50
N ALA A 283 59.35 -46.10 -35.76
CA ALA A 283 60.69 -46.06 -35.13
C ALA A 283 60.95 -44.68 -34.41
N PRO A 284 61.97 -44.57 -33.51
CA PRO A 284 62.05 -43.57 -32.43
C PRO A 284 63.19 -42.52 -32.55
N SER A 285 63.36 -41.69 -31.49
CA SER A 285 64.51 -40.80 -31.10
C SER A 285 64.28 -39.30 -31.39
N ALA A 286 64.61 -38.30 -30.54
CA ALA A 286 65.16 -38.17 -29.20
C ALA A 286 64.91 -36.72 -28.70
N SER A 287 64.88 -36.51 -27.38
CA SER A 287 64.91 -35.18 -26.70
C SER A 287 66.29 -34.50 -26.83
N PRO A 288 66.50 -33.22 -26.44
CA PRO A 288 66.63 -32.90 -25.01
C PRO A 288 66.05 -31.55 -24.50
N ALA A 289 65.93 -31.51 -23.17
CA ALA A 289 65.85 -30.40 -22.19
C ALA A 289 66.46 -29.03 -22.63
N THR A 290 66.05 -27.86 -22.13
CA THR A 290 66.22 -27.38 -20.73
C THR A 290 65.57 -25.99 -20.53
N ALA A 291 65.14 -25.68 -19.30
CA ALA A 291 64.66 -24.42 -18.71
C ALA A 291 65.72 -23.27 -18.70
N PRO A 292 65.58 -22.09 -18.03
CA PRO A 292 64.51 -21.59 -17.14
C PRO A 292 64.11 -20.10 -17.30
N ALA A 293 63.13 -19.69 -16.47
CA ALA A 293 62.67 -18.32 -16.23
C ALA A 293 63.75 -17.40 -15.61
N PRO A 294 63.51 -16.08 -15.63
CA PRO A 294 63.75 -15.29 -14.43
C PRO A 294 62.61 -14.32 -14.06
N THR A 295 62.68 -13.97 -12.79
CA THR A 295 61.85 -13.16 -11.92
C THR A 295 61.81 -11.65 -12.20
N LYS A 296 60.65 -11.07 -11.88
CA LYS A 296 60.38 -9.74 -11.27
C LYS A 296 60.91 -8.45 -11.92
N LYS A 297 59.97 -7.55 -12.19
CA LYS A 297 59.91 -6.23 -11.53
C LYS A 297 58.46 -5.88 -11.22
#